data_AF-A0A6M3MAY5-F1
#
_entry.id   AF-A0A6M3MAY5-F1
#
_cell.length_a   1.000
_cell.length_b   1.000
_cell.length_c   1.000
_cell.angle_alpha   90.00
_cell.angle_beta   90.00
_cell.angle_gamma   90.00
#
_symmetry.space_group_name_H-M   'P 1'
#
loop_
_entity.id
_entity.type
_entity.pdbx_description
1 polymer ?
#
loop_
_entity_poly.entity_id
_entity_poly.type
_entity_poly.pdbx_seq_one_letter_code
_entity_poly.pdbx_strand_id
1 'polypeptide(L)'
;MTVQRKPLSKSLRFEVFKKDNFTCSYCGQKPPEIVLEVDHIVPVSKGGTDEILNLITSCFNCNRGKSDKTLNTIIRPDAKEMSENIQQQVEQAKIYYKYLKEKDEILSIEIEKVIEYFNNLFNQINYIGIQEKTTLKTFMKYFNAYELMEYLNIASQKVKYACEGFRYFCGICFTKIKEIKESKNAI
;
A
#
# COMPACT_ATOMS: atom_id res chain seq x y z
N MET A 1 -32.71 -35.73 1.16
CA MET A 1 -32.49 -34.52 1.99
C MET A 1 -32.14 -33.36 1.06
N THR A 2 -32.97 -32.34 0.96
CA THR A 2 -32.68 -31.14 0.16
C THR A 2 -31.64 -30.30 0.88
N VAL A 3 -30.40 -30.24 0.36
CA VAL A 3 -29.35 -29.38 0.92
C VAL A 3 -29.81 -27.92 0.79
N GLN A 4 -30.16 -27.30 1.92
CA GLN A 4 -30.50 -25.87 1.96
C GLN A 4 -29.24 -25.07 1.59
N ARG A 5 -29.28 -24.36 0.46
CA ARG A 5 -28.17 -23.53 0.00
C ARG A 5 -28.04 -22.30 0.89
N LYS A 6 -26.85 -22.10 1.48
CA LYS A 6 -26.50 -20.80 2.08
C LYS A 6 -26.25 -19.80 0.95
N PRO A 7 -26.77 -18.56 1.06
CA PRO A 7 -26.48 -17.52 0.07
C PRO A 7 -25.02 -17.07 0.18
N LEU A 8 -24.36 -16.87 -0.96
CA LEU A 8 -23.02 -16.29 -1.01
C LEU A 8 -23.02 -14.87 -0.41
N SER A 9 -21.94 -14.50 0.27
CA SER A 9 -21.80 -13.16 0.86
C SER A 9 -21.73 -12.09 -0.25
N LYS A 10 -22.21 -10.87 0.05
CA LYS A 10 -22.14 -9.75 -0.90
C LYS A 10 -20.71 -9.44 -1.35
N SER A 11 -19.75 -9.54 -0.42
CA SER A 11 -18.33 -9.33 -0.69
C SER A 11 -17.78 -10.37 -1.67
N LEU A 12 -18.05 -11.66 -1.43
CA LEU A 12 -17.61 -12.73 -2.31
C LEU A 12 -18.22 -12.61 -3.72
N ARG A 13 -19.50 -12.23 -3.81
CA ARG A 13 -20.13 -11.96 -5.12
C ARG A 13 -19.44 -10.84 -5.88
N PHE A 14 -19.10 -9.76 -5.17
CA PHE A 14 -18.38 -8.63 -5.77
C PHE A 14 -16.97 -9.03 -6.23
N GLU A 15 -16.24 -9.80 -5.43
CA GLU A 15 -14.91 -10.30 -5.82
C GLU A 15 -14.96 -11.20 -7.06
N VAL A 16 -15.98 -12.05 -7.19
CA VAL A 16 -16.17 -12.86 -8.40
C VAL A 16 -16.45 -11.97 -9.63
N PHE A 17 -17.34 -10.98 -9.49
CA PHE A 17 -17.60 -10.04 -10.58
C PHE A 17 -16.37 -9.25 -10.99
N LYS A 18 -15.59 -8.78 -10.00
CA LYS A 18 -14.34 -8.06 -10.24
C LYS A 18 -13.30 -8.95 -10.93
N LYS A 19 -13.13 -10.20 -10.47
CA LYS A 19 -12.23 -11.21 -11.08
C LYS A 19 -12.52 -11.38 -12.56
N ASP A 20 -13.80 -11.43 -12.93
CA ASP A 20 -14.22 -11.66 -14.31
C ASP A 20 -14.53 -10.35 -15.07
N ASN A 21 -14.01 -9.21 -14.61
CA ASN A 21 -14.19 -7.89 -15.22
C ASN A 21 -15.67 -7.54 -15.52
N PHE A 22 -16.58 -7.90 -14.62
CA PHE A 22 -18.03 -7.70 -14.73
C PHE A 22 -18.58 -8.20 -16.06
N THR A 23 -18.05 -9.33 -16.54
CA THR A 23 -18.36 -9.90 -17.83
C THR A 23 -18.90 -11.32 -17.64
N CYS A 24 -20.01 -11.64 -18.29
CA CYS A 24 -20.52 -13.01 -18.28
C CYS A 24 -19.49 -13.95 -18.93
N SER A 25 -19.00 -14.94 -18.17
CA SER A 25 -18.01 -15.91 -18.66
C SER A 25 -18.54 -16.81 -19.78
N TYR A 26 -19.85 -16.78 -20.06
CA TYR A 26 -20.48 -17.59 -21.11
C TYR A 26 -20.65 -16.84 -22.42
N CYS A 27 -21.29 -15.68 -22.37
CA CYS A 27 -21.67 -14.93 -23.57
C CYS A 27 -20.83 -13.68 -23.80
N GLY A 28 -19.97 -13.29 -22.86
CA GLY A 28 -19.16 -12.08 -22.94
C GLY A 28 -19.93 -10.77 -22.77
N GLN A 29 -21.25 -10.81 -22.55
CA GLN A 29 -22.06 -9.61 -22.31
C GLN A 29 -21.75 -8.99 -20.95
N LYS A 30 -22.04 -7.68 -20.81
CA LYS A 30 -21.80 -6.88 -19.61
C LYS A 30 -23.06 -6.10 -19.21
N PRO A 31 -23.15 -5.59 -17.97
CA PRO A 31 -24.17 -4.61 -17.60
C PRO A 31 -24.00 -3.29 -18.40
N PRO A 32 -25.09 -2.52 -18.61
CA PRO A 32 -26.43 -2.71 -18.05
C PRO A 32 -27.35 -3.64 -18.85
N GLU A 33 -26.92 -4.15 -20.01
CA GLU A 33 -27.77 -4.93 -20.93
C GLU A 33 -28.20 -6.29 -20.36
N ILE A 34 -27.49 -6.76 -19.34
CA ILE A 34 -27.75 -8.02 -18.65
C ILE A 34 -27.62 -7.89 -17.14
N VAL A 35 -28.35 -8.75 -16.41
CA VAL A 35 -28.19 -8.92 -14.97
C VAL A 35 -27.17 -10.02 -14.70
N LEU A 36 -26.13 -9.70 -13.93
CA LEU A 36 -25.08 -10.63 -13.52
C LEU A 36 -25.44 -11.37 -12.23
N GLU A 37 -25.10 -12.65 -12.20
CA GLU A 37 -25.19 -13.57 -11.09
C GLU A 37 -23.87 -14.32 -10.92
N VAL A 38 -23.70 -14.94 -9.75
CA VAL A 38 -22.57 -15.85 -9.53
C VAL A 38 -23.06 -17.27 -9.75
N ASP A 39 -22.34 -18.04 -10.56
CA ASP A 39 -22.60 -19.44 -10.80
C ASP A 39 -21.44 -20.32 -10.33
N HIS A 40 -21.78 -21.53 -9.89
CA HIS A 40 -20.82 -22.56 -9.50
C HIS A 40 -20.44 -23.39 -10.71
N ILE A 41 -19.14 -23.48 -11.01
CA ILE A 41 -18.67 -24.26 -12.15
C ILE A 41 -18.94 -25.75 -11.92
N VAL A 42 -18.55 -26.28 -10.75
CA VAL A 42 -19.02 -27.56 -10.23
C VAL A 42 -20.27 -27.29 -9.41
N PRO A 43 -21.46 -27.80 -9.80
CA PRO A 43 -22.68 -27.57 -9.04
C PRO A 43 -22.54 -28.04 -7.60
N VAL A 44 -23.17 -27.32 -6.65
CA VAL A 44 -23.23 -27.71 -5.24
C VAL A 44 -23.79 -29.14 -5.06
N SER A 45 -24.74 -29.55 -5.91
CA SER A 45 -25.30 -30.92 -5.92
C SER A 45 -24.28 -32.01 -6.25
N LYS A 46 -23.17 -31.65 -6.89
CA LYS A 46 -22.04 -32.53 -7.23
C LYS A 46 -20.82 -32.29 -6.33
N GLY A 47 -20.99 -31.59 -5.20
CA GLY A 47 -19.93 -31.32 -4.23
C GLY A 47 -19.10 -30.06 -4.49
N GLY A 48 -19.55 -29.15 -5.35
CA GLY A 48 -18.86 -27.87 -5.57
C GLY A 48 -18.83 -26.98 -4.34
N THR A 49 -17.69 -26.31 -4.12
CA THR A 49 -17.44 -25.41 -2.99
C THR A 49 -17.77 -23.95 -3.32
N ASP A 50 -17.88 -23.10 -2.30
CA ASP A 50 -18.00 -21.64 -2.45
C ASP A 50 -16.63 -20.94 -2.60
N GLU A 51 -15.56 -21.70 -2.89
CA GLU A 51 -14.25 -21.13 -3.16
C GLU A 51 -14.27 -20.31 -4.45
N ILE A 52 -13.56 -19.18 -4.47
CA ILE A 52 -13.55 -18.25 -5.61
C ILE A 52 -13.15 -18.92 -6.93
N LEU A 53 -12.39 -20.03 -6.88
CA LEU A 53 -11.99 -20.83 -8.05
C LEU A 53 -13.12 -21.68 -8.64
N ASN A 54 -14.15 -21.98 -7.85
CA ASN A 54 -15.36 -22.68 -8.30
C ASN A 54 -16.49 -21.69 -8.65
N LEU A 55 -16.26 -20.39 -8.53
CA LEU A 55 -17.23 -19.35 -8.80
C LEU A 55 -16.86 -18.52 -10.03
N ILE A 56 -17.87 -18.22 -10.84
CA ILE A 56 -17.75 -17.37 -12.02
C ILE A 56 -18.94 -16.42 -12.14
N THR A 57 -18.73 -15.38 -12.94
CA THR A 57 -19.74 -14.41 -13.33
C THR A 57 -20.55 -14.94 -14.49
N SER A 58 -21.87 -15.01 -14.33
CA SER A 58 -22.80 -15.45 -15.36
C SER A 58 -23.94 -14.46 -15.51
N CYS A 59 -24.53 -14.33 -16.70
CA CYS A 59 -25.78 -13.60 -16.83
C CYS A 59 -26.97 -14.50 -16.46
N PHE A 60 -28.06 -13.90 -15.99
CA PHE A 60 -29.29 -14.62 -15.62
C PHE A 60 -29.74 -15.65 -16.69
N ASN A 61 -29.68 -15.27 -17.97
CA ASN A 61 -30.09 -16.14 -19.08
C ASN A 61 -29.15 -17.35 -19.25
N CYS A 62 -27.84 -17.13 -19.24
CA CYS A 62 -26.85 -18.21 -19.37
C CYS A 62 -26.87 -19.14 -18.14
N ASN A 63 -27.01 -18.57 -16.94
CA ASN A 63 -27.07 -19.33 -15.69
C ASN A 63 -28.23 -20.34 -15.69
N ARG A 64 -29.43 -19.89 -16.11
CA ARG A 64 -30.60 -20.77 -16.22
C ARG A 64 -30.50 -21.79 -17.36
N GLY A 65 -29.86 -21.43 -18.48
CA GLY A 65 -29.65 -22.34 -19.60
C GLY A 65 -28.73 -23.53 -19.29
N LYS A 66 -27.88 -23.42 -18.27
CA LYS A 66 -26.91 -24.45 -17.87
C LYS A 66 -27.49 -25.59 -17.03
N SER A 67 -28.50 -25.33 -16.20
CA SER A 67 -29.00 -26.31 -15.22
C SER A 67 -27.86 -26.92 -14.38
N ASP A 68 -27.77 -28.25 -14.28
CA ASP A 68 -26.80 -29.05 -13.52
C ASP A 68 -25.63 -29.59 -14.37
N LYS A 69 -25.47 -29.07 -15.59
CA LYS A 69 -24.39 -29.46 -16.49
C LYS A 69 -23.06 -28.85 -16.04
N THR A 70 -22.02 -29.69 -15.95
CA THR A 70 -20.64 -29.27 -15.70
C THR A 70 -20.04 -28.74 -17.01
N LEU A 71 -19.22 -27.70 -16.94
CA LEU A 71 -18.68 -27.04 -18.13
C LEU A 71 -17.23 -27.41 -18.38
N ASN A 72 -16.91 -27.78 -19.62
CA ASN A 72 -15.55 -28.04 -20.09
C ASN A 72 -14.93 -26.84 -20.85
N THR A 73 -15.70 -25.78 -21.13
CA THR A 73 -15.28 -24.67 -22.02
C THR A 73 -14.82 -23.40 -21.32
N ILE A 74 -14.84 -23.34 -19.99
CA ILE A 74 -14.33 -22.16 -19.26
C ILE A 74 -12.81 -22.27 -19.17
N ILE A 75 -12.11 -21.35 -19.81
CA ILE A 75 -10.66 -21.18 -19.66
C ILE A 75 -10.41 -20.62 -18.26
N ARG A 76 -9.70 -21.40 -17.44
CA ARG A 76 -9.26 -21.01 -16.11
C ARG A 76 -7.76 -20.75 -16.16
N PRO A 77 -7.24 -19.76 -15.42
CA PRO A 77 -5.90 -19.89 -14.90
C PRO A 77 -5.88 -21.18 -14.08
N ASP A 78 -5.01 -22.11 -14.43
CA ASP A 78 -4.93 -23.35 -13.65
C ASP A 78 -4.44 -23.03 -12.23
N ALA A 79 -4.71 -23.93 -11.27
CA ALA A 79 -4.32 -23.70 -9.88
C ALA A 79 -2.80 -23.47 -9.73
N LYS A 80 -2.01 -23.98 -10.67
CA LYS A 80 -0.57 -23.82 -10.74
C LYS A 80 -0.21 -22.39 -11.17
N GLU A 81 -0.80 -21.85 -12.21
CA GLU A 81 -0.65 -20.47 -12.67
C GLU A 81 -1.02 -19.48 -11.57
N MET A 82 -2.11 -19.71 -10.84
CA MET A 82 -2.47 -18.84 -9.71
C MET A 82 -1.46 -18.95 -8.56
N SER A 83 -0.94 -20.15 -8.27
CA SER A 83 0.11 -20.34 -7.26
C SER A 83 1.43 -19.66 -7.66
N GLU A 84 1.80 -19.71 -8.94
CA GLU A 84 2.96 -19.06 -9.51
C GLU A 84 2.80 -17.54 -9.45
N ASN A 85 1.62 -17.01 -9.79
CA ASN A 85 1.30 -15.59 -9.66
C ASN A 85 1.38 -15.11 -8.20
N ILE A 86 0.87 -15.89 -7.25
CA ILE A 86 0.99 -15.58 -5.81
C ILE A 86 2.46 -15.60 -5.38
N GLN A 87 3.24 -16.59 -5.81
CA GLN A 87 4.68 -16.67 -5.52
C GLN A 87 5.44 -15.47 -6.08
N GLN A 88 5.14 -15.06 -7.32
CA GLN A 88 5.72 -13.87 -7.94
C GLN A 88 5.37 -12.60 -7.15
N GLN A 89 4.10 -12.43 -6.73
CA GLN A 89 3.69 -11.28 -5.90
C GLN A 89 4.42 -11.26 -4.55
N VAL A 90 4.56 -12.42 -3.90
CA VAL A 90 5.32 -12.54 -2.65
C VAL A 90 6.78 -12.16 -2.86
N GLU A 91 7.41 -12.61 -3.95
CA GLU A 91 8.81 -12.28 -4.24
C GLU A 91 9.00 -10.79 -4.53
N GLN A 92 8.10 -10.19 -5.30
CA GLN A 92 8.08 -8.73 -5.52
C GLN A 92 7.95 -7.96 -4.20
N ALA A 93 7.07 -8.39 -3.30
CA ALA A 93 6.90 -7.78 -1.99
C ALA A 93 8.17 -7.88 -1.13
N LYS A 94 8.90 -9.00 -1.17
CA LYS A 94 10.20 -9.15 -0.46
C LYS A 94 11.25 -8.18 -0.99
N ILE A 95 11.37 -8.05 -2.31
CA ILE A 95 12.31 -7.12 -2.94
C ILE A 95 11.98 -5.69 -2.52
N TYR A 96 10.71 -5.31 -2.55
CA TYR A 96 10.26 -3.99 -2.10
C TYR A 96 10.58 -3.73 -0.63
N TYR A 97 10.35 -4.71 0.25
CA TYR A 97 10.70 -4.60 1.67
C TYR A 97 12.21 -4.43 1.89
N LYS A 98 13.04 -5.15 1.13
CA LYS A 98 14.51 -5.00 1.16
C LYS A 98 14.93 -3.57 0.78
N TYR A 99 14.36 -3.03 -0.30
CA TYR A 99 14.61 -1.65 -0.73
C TYR A 99 14.22 -0.62 0.35
N LEU A 100 13.06 -0.78 0.98
CA LEU A 100 12.63 0.12 2.07
C LEU A 100 13.60 0.08 3.25
N LYS A 101 14.08 -1.11 3.62
CA LYS A 101 15.05 -1.28 4.70
C LYS A 101 16.37 -0.58 4.39
N GLU A 102 16.92 -0.78 3.19
CA GLU A 102 18.16 -0.11 2.75
C GLU A 102 18.01 1.42 2.77
N LYS A 103 16.83 1.92 2.34
CA LYS A 103 16.51 3.34 2.40
C LYS A 103 16.44 3.88 3.83
N ASP A 104 15.83 3.13 4.76
CA ASP A 104 15.76 3.50 6.17
C ASP A 104 17.14 3.49 6.85
N GLU A 105 18.03 2.57 6.45
CA GLU A 105 19.42 2.52 6.91
C GLU A 105 20.19 3.78 6.47
N ILE A 106 20.08 4.17 5.19
CA ILE A 106 20.69 5.40 4.66
C ILE A 106 20.16 6.63 5.41
N LEU A 107 18.85 6.74 5.56
CA LEU A 107 18.22 7.86 6.27
C LEU A 107 18.70 7.93 7.72
N SER A 108 18.87 6.78 8.39
CA SER A 108 19.39 6.72 9.75
C SER A 108 20.82 7.23 9.84
N ILE A 109 21.70 6.86 8.89
CA ILE A 109 23.08 7.37 8.81
C ILE A 109 23.08 8.89 8.65
N GLU A 110 22.24 9.44 7.79
CA GLU A 110 22.17 10.88 7.57
C GLU A 110 21.66 11.65 8.80
N ILE A 111 20.68 11.11 9.51
CA ILE A 111 20.20 11.69 10.77
C ILE A 111 21.32 11.72 11.80
N GLU A 112 22.05 10.62 11.97
CA GLU A 112 23.14 10.57 12.94
C GLU A 112 24.24 11.61 12.62
N LYS A 113 24.53 11.87 11.33
CA LYS A 113 25.44 12.95 10.94
C LYS A 113 24.94 14.33 11.40
N VAL A 114 23.65 14.62 11.23
CA VAL A 114 23.05 15.89 11.68
C VAL A 114 23.12 16.01 13.21
N ILE A 115 22.92 14.90 13.93
CA ILE A 115 22.98 14.85 15.39
C ILE A 115 24.40 15.06 15.89
N GLU A 116 25.38 14.38 15.29
CA GLU A 116 26.79 14.56 15.61
C GLU A 116 27.21 16.02 15.40
N TYR A 117 26.80 16.61 14.28
CA TYR A 117 27.06 18.02 13.98
C TYR A 117 26.44 18.94 15.04
N PHE A 118 25.19 18.71 15.44
CA PHE A 118 24.55 19.46 16.52
C PHE A 118 25.31 19.32 17.85
N ASN A 119 25.64 18.10 18.25
CA ASN A 119 26.34 17.86 19.52
C ASN A 119 27.70 18.57 19.57
N ASN A 120 28.41 18.60 18.44
CA ASN A 120 29.67 19.33 18.31
C ASN A 120 29.50 20.84 18.43
N LEU A 121 28.46 21.42 17.81
CA LEU A 121 28.19 22.86 17.87
C LEU A 121 27.87 23.35 19.30
N PHE A 122 27.14 22.56 20.07
CA PHE A 122 26.68 22.94 21.41
C PHE A 122 27.48 22.28 22.54
N ASN A 123 28.52 21.50 22.21
CA ASN A 123 29.34 20.74 23.15
C ASN A 123 28.48 19.91 24.14
N GLN A 124 27.41 19.28 23.65
CA GLN A 124 26.46 18.53 24.46
C GLN A 124 26.18 17.16 23.84
N ILE A 125 26.57 16.11 24.56
CA ILE A 125 26.37 14.73 24.13
C ILE A 125 24.98 14.26 24.60
N ASN A 126 24.31 13.45 23.78
CA ASN A 126 23.01 12.81 24.09
C ASN A 126 21.82 13.75 24.34
N TYR A 127 21.87 15.01 23.88
CA TYR A 127 20.70 15.89 23.95
C TYR A 127 19.56 15.41 23.05
N ILE A 128 19.89 14.97 21.82
CA ILE A 128 18.90 14.55 20.83
C ILE A 128 18.36 13.16 21.18
N GLY A 129 17.11 13.12 21.66
CA GLY A 129 16.37 11.90 21.99
C GLY A 129 15.43 11.44 20.88
N ILE A 130 14.46 10.60 21.24
CA ILE A 130 13.50 10.00 20.30
C ILE A 130 12.61 11.06 19.63
N GLN A 131 12.20 12.08 20.38
CA GLN A 131 11.30 13.13 19.88
C GLN A 131 12.01 14.03 18.87
N GLU A 132 13.24 14.42 19.18
CA GLU A 132 14.07 15.24 18.32
C GLU A 132 14.45 14.47 17.04
N LYS A 133 14.79 13.17 17.15
CA LYS A 133 15.00 12.29 15.99
C LYS A 133 13.77 12.22 15.07
N THR A 134 12.57 12.12 15.64
CA THR A 134 11.31 12.14 14.88
C THR A 134 11.10 13.48 14.16
N THR A 135 11.48 14.57 14.80
CA THR A 135 11.42 15.92 14.22
C THR A 135 12.39 16.05 13.04
N LEU A 136 13.64 15.60 13.20
CA LEU A 136 14.65 15.58 12.13
C LEU A 136 14.18 14.73 10.94
N LYS A 137 13.61 13.54 11.17
CA LYS A 137 12.98 12.72 10.12
C LYS A 137 11.90 13.47 9.35
N THR A 138 11.15 14.33 10.03
CA THR A 138 10.11 15.14 9.38
C THR A 138 10.72 16.22 8.50
N PHE A 139 11.79 16.88 8.95
CA PHE A 139 12.51 17.88 8.16
C PHE A 139 13.24 17.27 6.96
N MET A 140 13.79 16.07 7.09
CA MET A 140 14.46 15.36 5.99
C MET A 140 13.54 14.95 4.84
N LYS A 141 12.23 15.12 4.98
CA LYS A 141 11.28 15.02 3.85
C LYS A 141 11.35 16.22 2.91
N TYR A 142 11.93 17.34 3.37
CA TYR A 142 11.98 18.62 2.67
C TYR A 142 13.40 19.08 2.38
N PHE A 143 14.35 18.69 3.23
CA PHE A 143 15.75 19.12 3.18
C PHE A 143 16.69 17.92 3.20
N ASN A 144 17.85 18.04 2.57
CA ASN A 144 18.93 17.07 2.77
C ASN A 144 19.71 17.38 4.06
N ALA A 145 20.61 16.47 4.47
CA ALA A 145 21.37 16.61 5.71
C ALA A 145 22.23 17.89 5.75
N TYR A 146 22.80 18.32 4.62
CA TYR A 146 23.67 19.51 4.55
C TYR A 146 22.88 20.79 4.81
N GLU A 147 21.70 20.94 4.22
CA GLU A 147 20.82 22.07 4.47
C GLU A 147 20.45 22.18 5.96
N LEU A 148 20.16 21.04 6.60
CA LEU A 148 19.89 21.03 8.04
C LEU A 148 21.10 21.44 8.87
N MET A 149 22.30 21.00 8.50
CA MET A 149 23.54 21.43 9.15
C MET A 149 23.78 22.94 9.00
N GLU A 150 23.49 23.53 7.84
CA GLU A 150 23.56 24.98 7.65
C GLU A 150 22.61 25.72 8.59
N TYR A 151 21.37 25.25 8.73
CA TYR A 151 20.40 25.85 9.65
C TYR A 151 20.81 25.69 11.12
N LEU A 152 21.42 24.56 11.49
CA LEU A 152 22.00 24.34 12.81
C LEU A 152 23.14 25.33 13.10
N ASN A 153 24.01 25.57 12.12
CA ASN A 153 25.10 26.54 12.24
C ASN A 153 24.57 27.97 12.41
N ILE A 154 23.49 28.34 11.71
CA ILE A 154 22.81 29.62 11.93
C ILE A 154 22.26 29.71 13.37
N ALA A 155 21.66 28.63 13.88
CA ALA A 155 21.11 28.59 15.23
C ALA A 155 22.20 28.73 16.30
N SER A 156 23.34 28.03 16.16
CA SER A 156 24.46 28.08 17.12
C SER A 156 25.12 29.46 17.20
N GLN A 157 25.12 30.22 16.10
CA GLN A 157 25.60 31.61 16.10
C GLN A 157 24.67 32.57 16.86
N LYS A 158 23.39 32.22 17.03
CA LYS A 158 22.39 33.06 17.70
C LYS A 158 22.14 32.66 19.14
N VAL A 159 22.33 31.39 19.47
CA VAL A 159 21.94 30.81 20.75
C VAL A 159 23.07 29.95 21.29
N LYS A 160 23.37 30.11 22.59
CA LYS A 160 24.50 29.42 23.24
C LYS A 160 24.15 28.02 23.75
N TYR A 161 22.92 27.81 24.18
CA TYR A 161 22.49 26.58 24.85
C TYR A 161 21.80 25.62 23.87
N ALA A 162 22.03 24.32 24.01
CA ALA A 162 21.58 23.32 23.05
C ALA A 162 20.05 23.27 22.90
N CYS A 163 19.31 23.38 24.01
CA CYS A 163 17.86 23.28 23.98
C CYS A 163 17.22 24.42 23.17
N GLU A 164 17.63 25.63 23.48
CA GLU A 164 17.19 26.84 22.80
C GLU A 164 17.71 26.87 21.37
N GLY A 165 18.92 26.35 21.13
CA GLY A 165 19.52 26.20 19.80
C GLY A 165 18.70 25.26 18.92
N PHE A 166 18.32 24.09 19.42
CA PHE A 166 17.46 23.15 18.71
C PHE A 166 16.08 23.74 18.42
N ARG A 167 15.49 24.45 19.39
CA ARG A 167 14.21 25.17 19.20
C ARG A 167 14.32 26.25 18.11
N TYR A 168 15.41 27.01 18.11
CA TYR A 168 15.66 28.04 17.10
C TYR A 168 15.83 27.42 15.70
N PHE A 169 16.62 26.34 15.61
CA PHE A 169 16.77 25.53 14.40
C PHE A 169 15.43 25.01 13.85
N CYS A 170 14.59 24.44 14.72
CA CYS A 170 13.24 24.01 14.33
C CYS A 170 12.42 25.16 13.76
N GLY A 171 12.50 26.35 14.35
CA GLY A 171 11.85 27.57 13.85
C GLY A 171 12.30 27.95 12.43
N ILE A 172 13.61 27.88 12.14
CA ILE A 172 14.14 28.09 10.78
C ILE A 172 13.53 27.07 9.82
N CYS A 173 13.59 25.77 10.17
CA CYS A 173 13.10 24.69 9.32
C CYS A 173 11.61 24.84 8.98
N PHE A 174 10.77 25.13 9.98
CA PHE A 174 9.33 25.31 9.74
C PHE A 174 9.03 26.53 8.85
N THR A 175 9.79 27.61 9.00
CA THR A 175 9.68 28.80 8.14
C THR A 175 10.00 28.43 6.70
N LYS A 176 11.12 27.73 6.47
CA LYS A 176 11.52 27.24 5.14
C LYS A 176 10.53 26.26 4.53
N ILE A 177 9.97 25.34 5.32
CA ILE A 177 8.91 24.42 4.85
C ILE A 177 7.67 25.19 4.42
N LYS A 178 7.32 26.28 5.13
CA LYS A 178 6.18 27.13 4.76
C LYS A 178 6.43 27.83 3.41
N GLU A 179 7.63 28.38 3.19
CA GLU A 179 8.04 28.99 1.91
C GLU A 179 7.98 27.98 0.74
N ILE A 180 8.46 26.75 0.95
CA ILE A 180 8.35 25.66 -0.04
C ILE A 180 6.88 25.29 -0.29
N LYS A 181 6.09 25.25 0.78
CA LYS A 181 4.61 25.17 0.82
C LYS A 181 3.96 26.09 -0.21
N GLU A 182 4.23 27.37 -0.04
CA GLU A 182 3.58 28.47 -0.74
C GLU A 182 4.03 28.55 -2.20
N SER A 183 5.31 28.31 -2.49
CA SER A 183 5.82 28.31 -3.87
C SER A 183 5.24 27.19 -4.74
N LYS A 184 4.94 26.02 -4.18
CA LYS A 184 4.31 24.91 -4.91
C LYS A 184 2.82 25.12 -5.21
N ASN A 185 2.13 25.95 -4.42
CA ASN A 185 0.71 26.27 -4.62
C ASN A 185 0.50 27.47 -5.55
N ALA A 186 1.57 28.13 -5.99
CA ALA A 186 1.54 29.29 -6.88
C ALA A 186 1.69 28.94 -8.37
N ILE A 187 1.79 27.64 -8.70
CA ILE A 187 1.92 27.06 -10.06
C ILE A 187 0.67 26.21 -10.31
#